data_AF-A0A9P0EVL3-F1
#
_entry.id   AF-A0A9P0EVL3-F1
#
_cell.length_a   1.000
_cell.length_b   1.000
_cell.length_c   1.000
_cell.angle_alpha   90.00
_cell.angle_beta   90.00
_cell.angle_gamma   90.00
#
_symmetry.space_group_name_H-M   'P 1'
#
loop_
_entity.id
_entity.type
_entity.pdbx_description
1 polymer ?
#
loop_
_entity_poly.entity_id
_entity_poly.type
_entity_poly.pdbx_seq_one_letter_code
_entity_poly.pdbx_strand_id
1 'polypeptide(L)'
;MRDQLINMKPEENECAIINLDSSKGSGTHWVAYSKRGSRTLYYNSFGDVAPPSELTRYLGGSSLIEYNFSAEQAYGTVICGHLCLSFLIKAARHWDPTSQ
;
A
#
# COMPACT_ATOMS: atom_id res chain seq x y z
N MET A 1 -5.21 1.54 10.23
CA MET A 1 -4.27 0.53 10.77
C MET A 1 -4.64 -0.84 10.20
N ARG A 2 -3.72 -1.81 10.09
CA ARG A 2 -3.98 -3.03 9.29
C ARG A 2 -5.21 -3.84 9.75
N ASP A 3 -5.46 -3.85 11.05
CA ASP A 3 -6.54 -4.60 11.72
C ASP A 3 -7.93 -3.99 11.47
N GLN A 4 -7.99 -2.73 11.05
CA GLN A 4 -9.26 -2.04 10.76
C GLN A 4 -9.81 -2.39 9.37
N LEU A 5 -8.97 -2.91 8.47
CA LEU A 5 -9.35 -3.24 7.09
C LEU A 5 -10.39 -4.37 7.01
N ILE A 6 -10.48 -5.23 8.02
CA ILE A 6 -11.37 -6.40 8.02
C ILE A 6 -12.87 -6.04 7.90
N ASN A 7 -13.25 -4.82 8.31
CA ASN A 7 -14.63 -4.34 8.29
C ASN A 7 -14.89 -3.35 7.15
N MET A 8 -13.96 -3.22 6.21
CA MET A 8 -14.02 -2.25 5.12
C MET A 8 -14.08 -2.94 3.76
N LYS A 9 -14.46 -2.18 2.73
CA LYS A 9 -14.38 -2.59 1.33
C LYS A 9 -13.58 -1.55 0.55
N PRO A 10 -12.69 -1.96 -0.36
CA PRO A 10 -11.98 -1.01 -1.19
C PRO A 10 -12.91 -0.40 -2.22
N GLU A 11 -12.73 0.89 -2.46
CA GLU A 11 -13.33 1.56 -3.61
C GLU A 11 -12.69 1.08 -4.91
N GLU A 12 -13.36 1.31 -6.04
CA GLU A 12 -12.82 0.94 -7.36
C GLU A 12 -11.46 1.61 -7.62
N ASN A 13 -11.38 2.89 -7.29
CA ASN A 13 -10.18 3.72 -7.41
C ASN A 13 -9.89 4.37 -6.06
N GLU A 14 -8.81 3.93 -5.41
CA GLU A 14 -8.39 4.48 -4.12
C GLU A 14 -6.86 4.39 -3.98
N CYS A 15 -6.33 5.13 -3.01
CA CYS A 15 -4.96 4.95 -2.57
C CYS A 15 -4.89 5.25 -1.08
N ALA A 16 -4.01 4.57 -0.37
CA ALA A 16 -3.83 4.83 1.05
C ALA A 16 -2.41 4.53 1.51
N ILE A 17 -2.09 5.12 2.66
CA ILE A 17 -0.93 4.76 3.49
C ILE A 17 -1.48 3.99 4.69
N ILE A 18 -0.95 2.80 4.94
CA ILE A 18 -1.37 1.92 6.02
C ILE A 18 -0.19 1.66 6.96
N ASN A 19 -0.43 1.73 8.26
CA ASN A 19 0.50 1.21 9.25
C ASN A 19 0.29 -0.30 9.41
N LEU A 20 1.39 -1.06 9.42
CA LEU A 20 1.39 -2.51 9.65
C LEU A 20 1.22 -2.91 11.12
N ASP A 21 1.18 -1.96 12.04
CA ASP A 21 0.78 -2.20 13.42
C ASP A 21 -0.75 -2.24 13.56
N SER A 22 -1.20 -2.74 14.72
CA SER A 22 -2.60 -2.69 15.12
C SER A 22 -3.04 -1.29 15.50
N SER A 23 -4.35 -1.05 15.48
CA SER A 23 -4.97 0.21 15.92
C SER A 23 -4.74 0.58 17.38
N LYS A 24 -4.29 -0.37 18.20
CA LYS A 24 -3.92 -0.17 19.60
C LYS A 24 -2.42 0.05 19.82
N GLY A 25 -1.62 -0.13 18.78
CA GLY A 25 -0.17 0.02 18.83
C GLY A 25 0.28 1.46 18.53
N SER A 26 1.55 1.74 18.80
CA SER A 26 2.15 3.05 18.54
C SER A 26 2.51 3.27 17.06
N GLY A 27 2.42 2.22 16.24
CA GLY A 27 2.88 2.22 14.86
C GLY A 27 4.30 1.68 14.74
N THR A 28 4.54 0.88 13.71
CA THR A 28 5.83 0.19 13.51
C THR A 28 6.40 0.40 12.11
N HIS A 29 5.56 0.30 11.08
CA HIS A 29 5.98 0.42 9.69
C HIS A 29 4.84 0.92 8.82
N TRP A 30 5.13 1.85 7.91
CA TRP A 30 4.16 2.41 6.98
C TRP A 30 4.42 1.87 5.58
N VAL A 31 3.34 1.43 4.93
CA VAL A 31 3.29 0.94 3.55
C VAL A 31 2.23 1.72 2.78
N ALA A 32 2.28 1.70 1.46
CA ALA A 32 1.28 2.37 0.64
C ALA A 32 0.72 1.43 -0.43
N TYR A 33 -0.46 1.76 -0.94
CA TYR A 33 -0.95 1.16 -2.17
C TYR A 33 -1.72 2.18 -3.01
N SER A 34 -1.75 1.92 -4.31
CA SER A 34 -2.60 2.62 -5.28
C SER A 34 -3.39 1.58 -6.06
N LYS A 35 -4.72 1.60 -5.90
CA LYS A 35 -5.67 0.73 -6.60
C LYS A 35 -6.36 1.48 -7.71
N ARG A 36 -6.45 0.86 -8.88
CA ARG A 36 -7.16 1.33 -10.07
C ARG A 36 -7.87 0.17 -10.76
N GLY A 37 -9.20 0.15 -10.65
CA GLY A 37 -10.02 -0.96 -11.12
C GLY A 37 -9.57 -2.28 -10.50
N SER A 38 -9.13 -3.21 -11.36
CA SER A 38 -8.68 -4.55 -10.99
C SER A 38 -7.16 -4.69 -10.79
N ARG A 39 -6.42 -3.58 -10.73
CA ARG A 39 -4.97 -3.59 -10.44
C ARG A 39 -4.64 -2.75 -9.23
N THR A 40 -3.74 -3.27 -8.40
CA THR A 40 -3.23 -2.57 -7.22
C THR A 40 -1.72 -2.67 -7.17
N LEU A 41 -1.06 -1.53 -7.08
CA LEU A 41 0.36 -1.43 -6.79
C LEU A 41 0.52 -1.27 -5.29
N TYR A 42 1.16 -2.23 -4.64
CA TYR A 42 1.56 -2.18 -3.25
C TYR A 42 3.03 -1.77 -3.14
N TYR A 43 3.33 -0.93 -2.15
CA TYR A 43 4.64 -0.40 -1.91
C TYR A 43 5.08 -0.65 -0.47
N ASN A 44 6.24 -1.30 -0.33
CA ASN A 44 6.96 -1.42 0.91
C ASN A 44 8.40 -0.98 0.69
N SER A 45 8.85 0.03 1.43
CA SER A 45 10.19 0.60 1.29
C SER A 45 11.34 -0.37 1.56
N PHE A 46 11.09 -1.50 2.26
CA PHE A 46 12.08 -2.56 2.43
C PHE A 46 12.25 -3.47 1.20
N GLY A 47 11.33 -3.40 0.22
CA GLY A 47 11.38 -4.24 -0.99
C GLY A 47 11.15 -5.72 -0.72
N ASP A 48 10.72 -6.45 -1.74
CA ASP A 48 10.56 -7.92 -1.74
C ASP A 48 9.78 -8.47 -0.53
N VAL A 49 8.84 -7.69 -0.03
CA VAL A 49 7.95 -8.07 1.07
C VAL A 49 6.52 -8.01 0.56
N ALA A 50 5.89 -9.18 0.45
CA ALA A 50 4.49 -9.28 0.08
C ALA A 50 3.57 -8.53 1.08
N PRO A 51 2.41 -8.03 0.63
CA PRO A 51 1.43 -7.40 1.52
C PRO A 51 0.94 -8.38 2.60
N PRO A 52 0.62 -7.88 3.81
CA PRO A 52 0.07 -8.72 4.88
C PRO A 52 -1.30 -9.27 4.50
N SER A 53 -1.72 -10.37 5.14
CA SER A 53 -2.94 -11.09 4.79
C SER A 53 -4.20 -10.24 4.95
N GLU A 54 -4.25 -9.30 5.91
CA GLU A 54 -5.36 -8.36 6.07
C GLU A 54 -5.53 -7.46 4.85
N LEU A 55 -4.42 -6.95 4.31
CA LEU A 55 -4.42 -6.09 3.13
C LEU A 55 -4.72 -6.90 1.86
N THR A 56 -4.15 -8.10 1.74
CA THR A 56 -4.46 -9.03 0.65
C THR A 56 -5.92 -9.45 0.66
N ARG A 57 -6.54 -9.65 1.81
CA ARG A 57 -7.98 -9.96 1.92
C ARG A 57 -8.84 -8.76 1.55
N TYR A 58 -8.45 -7.57 2.00
CA TYR A 58 -9.16 -6.33 1.69
C TYR A 58 -9.16 -6.04 0.18
N LEU A 59 -8.00 -6.15 -0.49
CA LEU A 59 -7.84 -5.82 -1.91
C LEU A 59 -8.12 -7.00 -2.87
N GLY A 60 -7.68 -8.20 -2.50
CA GLY A 60 -7.51 -9.35 -3.40
C GLY A 60 -8.80 -9.97 -3.92
N GLY A 61 -9.95 -9.70 -3.28
CA GLY A 61 -11.25 -10.06 -3.83
C GLY A 61 -11.62 -9.27 -5.10
N SER A 62 -10.90 -8.18 -5.38
CA SER A 62 -11.23 -7.22 -6.44
C SER A 62 -10.07 -6.84 -7.36
N SER A 63 -8.85 -7.30 -7.07
CA SER A 63 -7.64 -6.78 -7.73
C SER A 63 -6.49 -7.79 -7.77
N LEU A 64 -5.77 -7.81 -8.88
CA LEU A 64 -4.38 -8.29 -8.94
C LEU A 64 -3.50 -7.32 -8.14
N ILE A 65 -2.66 -7.86 -7.25
CA ILE A 65 -1.78 -7.06 -6.39
C ILE A 65 -0.32 -7.31 -6.82
N GLU A 66 0.35 -6.24 -7.23
CA GLU A 66 1.78 -6.22 -7.58
C GLU A 66 2.55 -5.49 -6.49
N TYR A 67 3.80 -5.88 -6.21
CA TYR A 67 4.63 -5.24 -5.19
C TYR A 67 6.07 -5.00 -5.67
N ASN A 68 6.73 -4.01 -5.07
CA ASN A 68 8.11 -3.68 -5.41
C ASN A 68 9.11 -4.69 -4.83
N PHE A 69 10.11 -5.07 -5.64
CA PHE A 69 11.20 -5.96 -5.23
C PHE A 69 12.40 -5.20 -4.66
N SER A 70 12.65 -3.97 -5.14
CA SER A 70 13.81 -3.19 -4.72
C SER A 70 13.59 -2.53 -3.35
N ALA A 71 14.58 -2.70 -2.47
CA ALA A 71 14.66 -1.99 -1.20
C ALA A 71 15.15 -0.54 -1.43
N GLU A 72 14.40 0.42 -0.92
CA GLU A 72 14.77 1.86 -0.93
C GLU A 72 15.13 2.37 0.47
N GLN A 73 14.95 1.54 1.49
CA GLN A 73 15.18 1.87 2.87
C GLN A 73 15.99 0.78 3.57
N ALA A 74 17.00 1.19 4.35
CA ALA A 74 17.72 0.30 5.24
C ALA A 74 16.97 0.09 6.57
N TYR A 75 17.11 -1.09 7.17
CA TYR A 75 16.57 -1.39 8.50
C TYR A 75 17.05 -0.37 9.55
N GLY A 76 16.19 -0.04 10.52
CA GLY A 76 16.48 0.91 11.60
C GLY A 76 16.33 2.40 11.24
N THR A 77 16.07 2.72 9.97
CA THR A 77 15.71 4.09 9.56
C THR A 77 14.20 4.32 9.66
N VAL A 78 13.75 5.58 9.71
CA VAL A 78 12.34 5.95 9.98
C VAL A 78 11.65 6.69 8.81
N ILE A 79 12.11 6.46 7.58
CA ILE A 79 11.65 7.21 6.40
C ILE A 79 10.51 6.55 5.61
N CYS A 80 10.00 5.39 6.04
CA CYS A 80 8.99 4.61 5.32
C CYS A 80 7.75 5.43 4.94
N GLY A 81 7.23 6.27 5.84
CA GLY A 81 6.09 7.15 5.54
C GLY A 81 6.37 8.21 4.48
N HIS A 82 7.59 8.77 4.44
CA HIS A 82 8.01 9.73 3.41
C HIS A 82 8.09 9.06 2.03
N LEU A 83 8.64 7.84 2.00
CA LEU A 83 8.72 7.05 0.78
C LEU A 83 7.33 6.62 0.27
N CYS A 84 6.39 6.32 1.17
CA CYS A 84 4.99 6.09 0.83
C CYS A 84 4.36 7.29 0.10
N LEU A 85 4.56 8.51 0.61
CA LEU A 85 4.09 9.73 -0.05
C LEU A 85 4.73 9.92 -1.43
N SER A 86 6.04 9.71 -1.55
CA SER A 86 6.76 9.77 -2.82
C SER A 86 6.20 8.78 -3.85
N PHE A 87 5.96 7.54 -3.43
CA PHE A 87 5.31 6.51 -4.25
C PHE A 87 3.92 6.96 -4.73
N LEU A 88 3.06 7.44 -3.83
CA LEU A 88 1.69 7.85 -4.19
C LEU A 88 1.68 9.06 -5.16
N ILE A 89 2.57 10.03 -4.99
CA ILE A 89 2.71 11.16 -5.91
C ILE A 89 3.10 10.67 -7.31
N LYS A 90 4.04 9.71 -7.40
CA LYS A 90 4.44 9.11 -8.69
C LYS A 90 3.28 8.33 -9.30
N ALA A 91 2.59 7.49 -8.53
CA ALA A 91 1.46 6.70 -8.99
C ALA A 91 0.31 7.58 -9.51
N ALA A 92 0.02 8.71 -8.85
CA ALA A 92 -1.00 9.66 -9.28
C ALA A 92 -0.64 10.39 -10.58
N ARG A 93 0.64 10.68 -10.82
CA ARG A 93 1.11 11.38 -12.03
C ARG A 93 1.07 10.53 -13.30
N HIS A 94 1.15 9.21 -13.16
CA HIS A 94 1.06 8.26 -14.27
C HIS A 94 -0.37 7.74 -14.48
N TRP A 95 -1.36 8.31 -13.79
CA TRP A 95 -2.78 7.99 -13.97
C TRP A 95 -3.37 8.84 -15.10
N ASP A 96 -3.74 8.19 -16.21
CA ASP A 96 -4.58 8.77 -17.25
C ASP A 96 -6.04 8.31 -17.06
N PRO A 97 -6.96 9.18 -16.63
CA PRO A 97 -8.36 8.82 -16.45
C PRO A 97 -9.09 8.44 -17.74
N THR A 98 -8.50 8.65 -18.92
CA THR A 98 -9.06 8.28 -20.23
C THR A 98 -8.60 6.92 -20.76
N SER A 99 -7.73 6.22 -20.03
CA SER A 99 -7.29 4.86 -20.35
C SER A 99 -8.30 3.81 -19.88
N GLN A 100 -9.47 3.76 -20.53
CA GLN A 100 -10.42 2.64 -20.49
C GLN A 100 -10.93 2.35 -21.90
#